data_AF-A0A931KBM5-F1
#
_entry.id   AF-A0A931KBM5-F1
#
_cell.length_a   1.000
_cell.length_b   1.000
_cell.length_c   1.000
_cell.angle_alpha   90.00
_cell.angle_beta   90.00
_cell.angle_gamma   90.00
#
_symmetry.space_group_name_H-M   'P 1'
#
loop_
_entity.id
_entity.type
_entity.pdbx_description
1 polymer ?
#
loop_
_entity_poly.entity_id
_entity_poly.type
_entity_poly.pdbx_seq_one_letter_code
_entity_poly.pdbx_strand_id
1 'polypeptide(L)'
;MPLGPAARLGDSVAHPFPPTLGPGVGSMDVFIETQPAWRGIPLAAVAAIMALKATNDALILAAEAASLAASGTPGAPAAIAAEKKLKIDSALAMTNALQSAGPNADKHMCTTPPPPTPEPPHALGMVTTGSVTVLINGMPACRMGDTIIEALGPPNSITSGAPTVMIGDSTVSGQGGALQAASAAGKPFAEYCPYS
;
A
#
# COMPACT_ATOMS: atom_id res chain seq x y z
N MET A 1 5.94 11.60 -10.37
CA MET A 1 5.27 10.32 -10.00
C MET A 1 4.36 9.89 -11.15
N PRO A 2 4.13 8.59 -11.41
CA PRO A 2 3.26 8.21 -12.51
C PRO A 2 1.83 8.64 -12.22
N LEU A 3 1.21 9.31 -13.18
CA LEU A 3 -0.23 9.52 -13.23
C LEU A 3 -0.89 8.14 -13.36
N GLY A 4 -1.89 7.85 -12.55
CA GLY A 4 -2.57 6.56 -12.59
C GLY A 4 -4.04 6.62 -12.16
N PRO A 5 -4.85 5.61 -12.53
CA PRO A 5 -6.21 5.43 -12.05
C PRO A 5 -6.26 5.48 -10.53
N ALA A 6 -7.15 6.29 -9.97
CA ALA A 6 -7.27 6.47 -8.54
C ALA A 6 -7.85 5.22 -7.87
N ALA A 7 -7.24 4.76 -6.78
CA ALA A 7 -7.66 3.55 -6.09
C ALA A 7 -8.74 3.84 -5.03
N ARG A 8 -9.62 2.86 -4.84
CA ARG A 8 -10.85 2.96 -4.07
C ARG A 8 -11.14 1.65 -3.36
N LEU A 9 -12.05 1.70 -2.39
CA LEU A 9 -12.60 0.50 -1.79
C LEU A 9 -13.11 -0.47 -2.88
N GLY A 10 -12.71 -1.74 -2.80
CA GLY A 10 -13.12 -2.79 -3.72
C GLY A 10 -12.28 -2.91 -5.00
N ASP A 11 -11.33 -2.01 -5.27
CA ASP A 11 -10.42 -2.17 -6.41
C ASP A 11 -9.52 -3.40 -6.24
N SER A 12 -9.20 -4.08 -7.34
CA SER A 12 -8.44 -5.32 -7.32
C SER A 12 -7.01 -5.14 -6.85
N VAL A 13 -6.47 -6.20 -6.24
CA VAL A 13 -5.05 -6.34 -5.88
C VAL A 13 -4.44 -7.56 -6.55
N ALA A 14 -3.11 -7.66 -6.56
CA ALA A 14 -2.39 -8.74 -7.25
C ALA A 14 -2.48 -10.10 -6.54
N HIS A 15 -2.97 -10.16 -5.30
CA HIS A 15 -3.10 -11.41 -4.55
C HIS A 15 -4.50 -12.03 -4.67
N PRO A 16 -4.65 -13.34 -4.41
CA PRO A 16 -5.92 -14.04 -4.61
C PRO A 16 -6.92 -13.88 -3.44
N PHE A 17 -6.47 -13.64 -2.20
CA PHE A 17 -7.34 -13.64 -1.02
C PHE A 17 -7.06 -12.49 -0.04
N PRO A 18 -7.99 -11.52 0.09
CA PRO A 18 -9.11 -11.18 -0.80
C PRO A 18 -8.62 -10.48 -2.07
N PRO A 19 -9.24 -10.68 -3.24
CA PRO A 19 -8.73 -10.12 -4.50
C PRO A 19 -8.94 -8.61 -4.65
N THR A 20 -9.35 -7.92 -3.59
CA THR A 20 -9.76 -6.51 -3.60
C THR A 20 -9.31 -5.77 -2.35
N LEU A 21 -9.11 -4.46 -2.46
CA LEU A 21 -8.89 -3.53 -1.35
C LEU A 21 -10.07 -3.59 -0.37
N GLY A 22 -9.76 -3.91 0.87
CA GLY A 22 -10.73 -4.08 1.96
C GLY A 22 -10.08 -4.81 3.12
N PRO A 23 -10.64 -4.77 4.34
CA PRO A 23 -11.98 -4.31 4.73
C PRO A 23 -12.04 -2.84 5.18
N GLY A 24 -10.95 -2.08 5.08
CA GLY A 24 -10.95 -0.65 5.45
C GLY A 24 -12.06 0.10 4.73
N VAL A 25 -12.76 1.00 5.43
CA VAL A 25 -13.92 1.72 4.88
C VAL A 25 -13.58 2.74 3.80
N GLY A 26 -12.29 3.02 3.58
CA GLY A 26 -11.85 4.13 2.74
C GLY A 26 -12.05 5.48 3.43
N SER A 27 -11.93 6.55 2.66
CA SER A 27 -12.35 7.88 3.08
C SER A 27 -13.88 7.94 3.28
N MET A 28 -14.32 8.52 4.40
CA MET A 28 -15.74 8.63 4.74
C MET A 28 -16.45 9.80 4.06
N ASP A 29 -15.69 10.72 3.46
CA ASP A 29 -16.18 11.99 2.90
C ASP A 29 -15.68 12.25 1.46
N VAL A 30 -14.60 11.58 1.03
CA VAL A 30 -14.09 11.67 -0.34
C VAL A 30 -14.38 10.37 -1.09
N PHE A 31 -15.26 10.47 -2.08
CA PHE A 31 -15.67 9.37 -2.93
C PHE A 31 -15.14 9.57 -4.36
N ILE A 32 -14.75 8.47 -5.01
CA ILE A 32 -14.30 8.42 -6.39
C ILE A 32 -15.24 7.48 -7.16
N GLU A 33 -16.04 8.03 -8.07
CA GLU A 33 -17.13 7.33 -8.77
C GLU A 33 -17.96 6.45 -7.80
N THR A 34 -18.52 7.08 -6.75
CA THR A 34 -19.37 6.48 -5.70
C THR A 34 -18.70 5.55 -4.69
N GLN A 35 -17.44 5.15 -4.87
CA GLN A 35 -16.71 4.35 -3.90
C GLN A 35 -15.78 5.20 -3.02
N PRO A 36 -15.63 4.90 -1.73
CA PRO A 36 -14.65 5.54 -0.85
C PRO A 36 -13.24 5.55 -1.45
N ALA A 37 -12.60 6.72 -1.45
CA ALA A 37 -11.22 6.83 -1.91
C ALA A 37 -10.25 6.11 -0.96
N TRP A 38 -9.21 5.47 -1.51
CA TRP A 38 -8.23 4.73 -0.71
C TRP A 38 -7.00 5.59 -0.37
N ARG A 39 -6.60 5.57 0.90
CA ARG A 39 -5.53 6.39 1.48
C ARG A 39 -4.37 5.52 1.98
N GLY A 40 -3.16 5.91 1.65
CA GLY A 40 -1.91 5.26 2.07
C GLY A 40 -1.36 5.86 3.36
N ILE A 41 -0.35 5.23 3.94
CA ILE A 41 0.32 5.75 5.13
C ILE A 41 1.05 7.07 4.83
N PRO A 42 1.28 7.94 5.84
CA PRO A 42 2.03 9.17 5.65
C PRO A 42 3.44 8.86 5.13
N LEU A 43 3.89 9.58 4.11
CA LEU A 43 5.18 9.31 3.46
C LEU A 43 6.37 9.40 4.42
N ALA A 44 6.28 10.25 5.45
CA ALA A 44 7.29 10.36 6.49
C ALA A 44 7.47 9.06 7.31
N ALA A 45 6.43 8.23 7.42
CA ALA A 45 6.48 6.97 8.15
C ALA A 45 6.95 5.77 7.29
N VAL A 46 6.93 5.90 5.96
CA VAL A 46 7.21 4.80 5.02
C VAL A 46 8.60 4.20 5.25
N ALA A 47 9.63 5.03 5.38
CA ALA A 47 11.00 4.56 5.55
C ALA A 47 11.17 3.69 6.81
N ALA A 48 10.54 4.08 7.92
CA ALA A 48 10.60 3.32 9.17
C ALA A 48 9.86 1.98 9.06
N ILE A 49 8.69 1.96 8.42
CA ILE A 49 7.90 0.73 8.20
C ILE A 49 8.65 -0.24 7.28
N MET A 50 9.26 0.26 6.20
CA MET A 50 10.03 -0.57 5.28
C MET A 50 11.28 -1.17 5.95
N ALA A 51 11.98 -0.40 6.80
CA ALA A 51 13.11 -0.90 7.56
C ALA A 51 12.71 -1.97 8.58
N LEU A 52 11.58 -1.77 9.27
CA LEU A 52 11.03 -2.77 10.19
C LEU A 52 10.63 -4.05 9.44
N LYS A 53 9.98 -3.93 8.28
CA LYS A 53 9.60 -5.07 7.46
C LYS A 53 10.81 -5.86 6.99
N ALA A 54 11.85 -5.18 6.49
CA ALA A 54 13.09 -5.83 6.10
C ALA A 54 13.76 -6.61 7.24
N THR A 55 13.71 -6.05 8.46
CA THR A 55 14.23 -6.73 9.67
C THR A 55 13.42 -7.98 10.00
N ASN A 56 12.08 -7.87 10.01
CA ASN A 56 11.21 -9.00 10.31
C ASN A 56 11.32 -10.11 9.26
N ASP A 57 11.42 -9.75 7.98
CA ASP A 57 11.60 -10.72 6.90
C ASP A 57 12.91 -11.49 7.02
N ALA A 58 13.99 -10.82 7.42
CA ALA A 58 15.27 -11.47 7.68
C ALA A 58 15.20 -12.46 8.86
N LEU A 59 14.47 -12.10 9.94
CA LEU A 59 14.25 -12.98 11.08
C LEU A 59 13.42 -14.20 10.72
N ILE A 60 12.35 -14.01 9.92
CA ILE A 60 11.49 -15.10 9.47
C ILE A 60 12.27 -16.04 8.54
N LEU A 61 13.03 -15.50 7.58
CA LEU A 61 13.88 -16.30 6.69
C LEU A 61 14.90 -17.13 7.47
N ALA A 62 15.49 -16.57 8.52
CA ALA A 62 16.39 -17.30 9.40
C ALA A 62 15.69 -18.44 10.16
N ALA A 63 14.45 -18.22 10.63
CA ALA A 63 13.67 -19.25 11.30
C ALA A 63 13.21 -20.37 10.35
N GLU A 64 12.81 -20.03 9.13
CA GLU A 64 12.47 -21.00 8.08
C GLU A 64 13.69 -21.86 7.70
N ALA A 65 14.87 -21.24 7.58
CA ALA A 65 16.12 -21.97 7.36
C ALA A 65 16.46 -22.91 8.52
N ALA A 66 16.21 -22.50 9.77
CA ALA A 66 16.42 -23.33 10.95
C ALA A 66 15.46 -24.53 11.00
N SER A 67 14.18 -24.34 10.66
CA SER A 67 13.21 -25.43 10.55
C SER A 67 13.56 -26.40 9.43
N LEU A 68 14.00 -25.89 8.27
CA LEU A 68 14.47 -26.73 7.17
C LEU A 68 15.69 -27.56 7.59
N ALA A 69 16.67 -26.94 8.27
CA ALA A 69 17.86 -27.62 8.76
C ALA A 69 17.54 -28.68 9.83
N ALA A 70 16.50 -28.47 10.63
CA ALA A 70 16.05 -29.43 11.63
C ALA A 70 15.21 -30.57 11.05
N SER A 71 14.82 -30.52 9.78
CA SER A 71 13.99 -31.53 9.12
C SER A 71 14.61 -32.93 9.24
N GLY A 72 13.80 -33.92 9.63
CA GLY A 72 14.24 -35.30 9.85
C GLY A 72 15.00 -35.54 11.16
N THR A 73 15.23 -34.51 11.97
CA THR A 73 15.82 -34.66 13.32
C THR A 73 14.74 -34.72 14.41
N PRO A 74 15.04 -35.26 15.61
CA PRO A 74 14.16 -35.15 16.77
C PRO A 74 13.84 -33.70 17.18
N GLY A 75 14.66 -32.72 16.76
CA GLY A 75 14.45 -31.30 17.02
C GLY A 75 13.48 -30.60 16.07
N ALA A 76 13.05 -31.25 14.98
CA ALA A 76 12.14 -30.66 14.00
C ALA A 76 10.86 -30.06 14.60
N PRO A 77 10.16 -30.73 15.56
CA PRO A 77 8.95 -30.17 16.15
C PRO A 77 9.19 -28.87 16.93
N ALA A 78 10.34 -28.75 17.59
CA ALA A 78 10.70 -27.56 18.36
C ALA A 78 11.05 -26.38 17.44
N ALA A 79 11.79 -26.63 16.35
CA ALA A 79 12.13 -25.62 15.36
C ALA A 79 10.87 -25.05 14.67
N ILE A 80 9.96 -25.92 14.23
CA ILE A 80 8.69 -25.53 13.62
C ILE A 80 7.81 -24.75 14.61
N ALA A 81 7.77 -25.13 15.88
CA ALA A 81 7.02 -24.40 16.89
C ALA A 81 7.59 -22.98 17.14
N ALA A 82 8.92 -22.84 17.13
CA ALA A 82 9.60 -21.56 17.27
C ALA A 82 9.36 -20.64 16.05
N GLU A 83 9.43 -21.20 14.84
CA GLU A 83 9.11 -20.49 13.59
C GLU A 83 7.68 -19.95 13.60
N LYS A 84 6.70 -20.80 13.92
CA LYS A 84 5.28 -20.42 14.04
C LYS A 84 5.08 -19.26 15.01
N LYS A 85 5.72 -19.34 16.18
CA LYS A 85 5.64 -18.30 17.20
C LYS A 85 6.24 -16.99 16.69
N LEU A 86 7.41 -17.04 16.06
CA LEU A 86 8.06 -15.86 15.51
C LEU A 86 7.21 -15.18 14.43
N LYS A 87 6.56 -15.97 13.55
CA LYS A 87 5.67 -15.43 12.51
C LYS A 87 4.44 -14.74 13.12
N ILE A 88 3.83 -15.32 14.16
CA ILE A 88 2.72 -14.68 14.90
C ILE A 88 3.17 -13.36 15.55
N ASP A 89 4.30 -13.40 16.27
CA ASP A 89 4.81 -12.23 16.99
C ASP A 89 5.22 -11.11 16.00
N SER A 90 5.84 -11.47 14.88
CA SER A 90 6.24 -10.53 13.82
C SER A 90 5.04 -9.89 13.14
N ALA A 91 4.00 -10.68 12.82
CA ALA A 91 2.77 -10.17 12.22
C ALA A 91 2.04 -9.20 13.16
N LEU A 92 1.99 -9.49 14.46
CA LEU A 92 1.42 -8.59 15.47
C LEU A 92 2.24 -7.30 15.62
N ALA A 93 3.58 -7.41 15.67
CA ALA A 93 4.47 -6.26 15.75
C ALA A 93 4.32 -5.34 14.53
N MET A 94 4.31 -5.90 13.32
CA MET A 94 4.08 -5.15 12.08
C MET A 94 2.69 -4.52 12.05
N THR A 95 1.65 -5.27 12.45
CA THR A 95 0.28 -4.76 12.53
C THR A 95 0.19 -3.53 13.45
N ASN A 96 0.85 -3.56 14.61
CA ASN A 96 0.87 -2.43 15.52
C ASN A 96 1.68 -1.24 14.95
N ALA A 97 2.81 -1.52 14.28
CA ALA A 97 3.61 -0.49 13.61
C ALA A 97 2.82 0.19 12.49
N LEU A 98 2.12 -0.57 11.65
CA LEU A 98 1.27 -0.06 10.58
C LEU A 98 0.12 0.81 11.10
N GLN A 99 -0.58 0.35 12.14
CA GLN A 99 -1.67 1.11 12.75
C GLN A 99 -1.21 2.41 13.41
N SER A 100 -0.02 2.41 14.01
CA SER A 100 0.57 3.62 14.60
C SER A 100 1.12 4.59 13.55
N ALA A 101 1.66 4.08 12.44
CA ALA A 101 2.16 4.88 11.33
C ALA A 101 1.05 5.60 10.57
N GLY A 102 -0.13 4.99 10.45
CA GLY A 102 -1.25 5.56 9.69
C GLY A 102 -2.60 5.23 10.31
N PRO A 103 -3.00 5.83 11.45
CA PRO A 103 -4.29 5.54 12.08
C PRO A 103 -5.48 5.83 11.16
N ASN A 104 -5.33 6.78 10.24
CA ASN A 104 -6.34 7.19 9.25
C ASN A 104 -6.06 6.67 7.84
N ALA A 105 -5.05 5.82 7.64
CA ALA A 105 -4.81 5.16 6.36
C ALA A 105 -5.65 3.90 6.25
N ASP A 106 -5.99 3.56 5.01
CA ASP A 106 -6.92 2.48 4.74
C ASP A 106 -6.21 1.13 4.78
N LYS A 107 -6.88 0.19 5.44
CA LYS A 107 -6.34 -1.11 5.83
C LYS A 107 -6.83 -2.16 4.86
N HIS A 108 -5.89 -2.73 4.13
CA HIS A 108 -6.08 -3.96 3.39
C HIS A 108 -5.88 -5.14 4.34
N MET A 109 -6.64 -6.21 4.20
CA MET A 109 -6.43 -7.43 4.98
C MET A 109 -6.12 -8.57 4.02
N CYS A 110 -4.88 -9.03 3.99
CA CYS A 110 -4.49 -10.21 3.25
C CYS A 110 -4.79 -11.47 4.07
N THR A 111 -5.73 -12.29 3.61
CA THR A 111 -6.05 -13.58 4.22
C THR A 111 -5.30 -14.75 3.57
N THR A 112 -4.38 -14.45 2.64
CA THR A 112 -3.56 -15.46 1.96
C THR A 112 -2.63 -16.15 2.98
N PRO A 113 -2.71 -17.48 3.14
CA PRO A 113 -1.77 -18.23 3.97
C PRO A 113 -0.44 -18.42 3.22
N PRO A 114 0.72 -18.28 3.90
CA PRO A 114 2.01 -18.58 3.28
C PRO A 114 2.17 -20.10 3.04
N PRO A 115 2.61 -20.57 1.85
CA PRO A 115 3.03 -21.96 1.65
C PRO A 115 4.37 -22.20 2.40
N PRO A 116 4.66 -23.37 3.03
CA PRO A 116 3.98 -24.68 3.07
C PRO A 116 3.30 -25.02 4.42
N THR A 117 3.04 -24.04 5.28
CA THR A 117 2.59 -24.25 6.66
C THR A 117 1.18 -23.69 6.88
N PRO A 118 0.38 -24.29 7.79
CA PRO A 118 -0.78 -23.61 8.37
C PRO A 118 -0.25 -22.56 9.36
N GLU A 119 0.28 -21.47 8.82
CA GLU A 119 0.74 -20.29 9.57
C GLU A 119 -0.16 -19.09 9.29
N PRO A 120 -0.14 -18.08 10.18
CA PRO A 120 -1.10 -16.99 10.15
C PRO A 120 -1.16 -16.30 8.78
N PRO A 121 -2.32 -15.79 8.36
CA PRO A 121 -2.41 -15.01 7.14
C PRO A 121 -1.46 -13.81 7.15
N HIS A 122 -1.13 -13.30 5.96
CA HIS A 122 -0.32 -12.09 5.76
C HIS A 122 -0.85 -10.84 6.51
N ALA A 123 -2.10 -10.90 6.98
CA ALA A 123 -2.74 -10.00 7.92
C ALA A 123 -2.93 -8.59 7.37
N LEU A 124 -2.73 -7.55 8.19
CA LEU A 124 -2.99 -6.17 7.80
C LEU A 124 -1.90 -5.66 6.84
N GLY A 125 -2.34 -5.00 5.78
CA GLY A 125 -1.50 -4.30 4.83
C GLY A 125 -1.97 -2.87 4.59
N MET A 126 -1.03 -2.00 4.28
CA MET A 126 -1.30 -0.59 3.99
C MET A 126 -0.43 -0.10 2.84
N VAL A 127 -0.95 0.87 2.08
CA VAL A 127 -0.24 1.38 0.91
C VAL A 127 0.92 2.28 1.34
N THR A 128 2.12 2.00 0.84
CA THR A 128 3.37 2.73 1.17
C THR A 128 3.84 3.67 0.07
N THR A 129 3.36 3.51 -1.15
CA THR A 129 3.82 4.30 -2.31
C THR A 129 2.72 5.23 -2.85
N GLY A 130 1.86 5.76 -1.98
CA GLY A 130 0.80 6.68 -2.36
C GLY A 130 1.30 8.00 -2.98
N SER A 131 0.37 8.86 -3.38
CA SER A 131 0.68 10.16 -3.99
C SER A 131 1.42 11.11 -3.04
N VAL A 132 2.43 11.81 -3.58
CA VAL A 132 3.22 12.82 -2.85
C VAL A 132 2.60 14.21 -2.88
N THR A 133 1.66 14.46 -3.80
CA THR A 133 1.05 15.77 -4.04
C THR A 133 -0.44 15.80 -3.79
N VAL A 134 -1.13 14.67 -3.96
CA VAL A 134 -2.57 14.57 -3.78
C VAL A 134 -2.85 13.89 -2.45
N LEU A 135 -3.42 14.66 -1.53
CA LEU A 135 -3.79 14.18 -0.20
C LEU A 135 -5.30 14.10 -0.08
N ILE A 136 -5.79 13.01 0.49
CA ILE A 136 -7.19 12.79 0.85
C ILE A 136 -7.26 12.66 2.37
N ASN A 137 -8.01 13.56 3.01
CA ASN A 137 -8.01 13.73 4.48
C ASN A 137 -6.59 13.89 5.09
N GLY A 138 -5.68 14.55 4.36
CA GLY A 138 -4.29 14.73 4.80
C GLY A 138 -3.38 13.50 4.61
N MET A 139 -3.90 12.41 4.03
CA MET A 139 -3.15 11.18 3.77
C MET A 139 -2.88 11.00 2.27
N PRO A 140 -1.77 10.39 1.85
CA PRO A 140 -1.48 10.11 0.44
C PRO A 140 -2.61 9.38 -0.27
N ALA A 141 -3.11 9.93 -1.37
CA ALA A 141 -4.11 9.25 -2.20
C ALA A 141 -3.48 8.06 -2.95
N CYS A 142 -4.16 6.92 -3.00
CA CYS A 142 -3.67 5.71 -3.66
C CYS A 142 -4.13 5.61 -5.11
N ARG A 143 -3.41 4.82 -5.90
CA ARG A 143 -3.62 4.58 -7.33
C ARG A 143 -3.35 3.11 -7.68
N MET A 144 -3.82 2.71 -8.86
CA MET A 144 -3.34 1.50 -9.51
C MET A 144 -1.81 1.53 -9.63
N GLY A 145 -1.18 0.42 -9.25
CA GLY A 145 0.27 0.24 -9.21
C GLY A 145 0.93 0.61 -7.88
N ASP A 146 0.21 1.24 -6.94
CA ASP A 146 0.78 1.51 -5.63
C ASP A 146 0.97 0.19 -4.83
N THR A 147 2.06 0.14 -4.08
CA THR A 147 2.49 -1.02 -3.31
C THR A 147 1.84 -1.04 -1.94
N ILE A 148 1.23 -2.17 -1.61
CA ILE A 148 0.70 -2.50 -0.30
C ILE A 148 1.78 -3.29 0.43
N ILE A 149 2.26 -2.75 1.55
CA ILE A 149 3.13 -3.52 2.45
C ILE A 149 2.24 -4.30 3.40
N GLU A 150 2.42 -5.62 3.45
CA GLU A 150 1.68 -6.51 4.34
C GLU A 150 2.49 -6.76 5.62
N ALA A 151 1.81 -7.10 6.71
CA ALA A 151 2.46 -7.42 7.98
C ALA A 151 3.35 -8.67 7.89
N LEU A 152 2.98 -9.61 7.02
CA LEU A 152 3.76 -10.81 6.71
C LEU A 152 3.65 -11.10 5.21
N GLY A 153 4.66 -11.73 4.63
CA GLY A 153 4.68 -12.09 3.21
C GLY A 153 5.22 -10.99 2.30
N PRO A 154 5.25 -11.24 0.98
CA PRO A 154 5.80 -10.30 0.01
C PRO A 154 4.91 -9.05 -0.15
N PRO A 155 5.46 -7.92 -0.62
CA PRO A 155 4.65 -6.77 -1.00
C PRO A 155 3.61 -7.14 -2.07
N ASN A 156 2.44 -6.51 -1.96
CA ASN A 156 1.34 -6.63 -2.91
C ASN A 156 1.17 -5.31 -3.68
N SER A 157 0.38 -5.32 -4.75
CA SER A 157 0.13 -4.14 -5.58
C SER A 157 -1.35 -4.00 -5.92
N ILE A 158 -1.82 -2.77 -6.01
CA ILE A 158 -3.16 -2.44 -6.52
C ILE A 158 -3.17 -2.65 -8.04
N THR A 159 -4.10 -3.46 -8.56
CA THR A 159 -4.17 -3.85 -9.97
C THR A 159 -5.32 -3.21 -10.74
N SER A 160 -6.26 -2.55 -10.06
CA SER A 160 -7.28 -1.72 -10.72
C SER A 160 -7.47 -0.37 -10.02
N GLY A 161 -8.16 0.55 -10.68
CA GLY A 161 -8.55 1.84 -10.14
C GLY A 161 -9.73 2.41 -10.92
N ALA A 162 -10.13 3.62 -10.58
CA ALA A 162 -11.21 4.35 -11.24
C ALA A 162 -10.89 4.62 -12.73
N PRO A 163 -11.77 4.22 -13.69
CA PRO A 163 -11.57 4.48 -15.11
C PRO A 163 -11.57 5.96 -15.49
N THR A 164 -12.22 6.84 -14.73
CA THR A 164 -12.37 8.26 -15.09
C THR A 164 -11.58 9.23 -14.21
N VAL A 165 -11.07 8.79 -13.05
CA VAL A 165 -10.37 9.65 -12.11
C VAL A 165 -8.90 9.25 -12.03
N MET A 166 -8.03 10.20 -12.38
CA MET A 166 -6.58 10.00 -12.42
C MET A 166 -5.92 10.85 -11.32
N ILE A 167 -5.04 10.23 -10.52
CA ILE A 167 -4.29 10.89 -9.44
C ILE A 167 -2.79 10.82 -9.76
N GLY A 168 -2.05 11.90 -9.47
CA GLY A 168 -0.60 11.97 -9.59
C GLY A 168 -0.12 13.21 -10.33
N ASP A 169 1.20 13.35 -10.42
CA ASP A 169 1.85 14.53 -11.01
C ASP A 169 1.83 14.41 -12.53
N SER A 170 0.93 15.17 -13.12
CA SER A 170 0.88 15.38 -14.56
C SER A 170 2.09 16.19 -15.00
N THR A 171 3.19 15.51 -15.32
CA THR A 171 4.14 16.12 -16.26
C THR A 171 3.54 16.28 -17.66
N VAL A 172 2.29 15.83 -17.94
CA VAL A 172 1.70 15.95 -19.28
C VAL A 172 0.16 15.91 -19.46
N SER A 173 -0.69 15.82 -18.43
CA SER A 173 -2.15 15.70 -18.67
C SER A 173 -3.02 16.35 -17.60
N GLY A 174 -3.79 17.37 -17.99
CA GLY A 174 -4.78 18.06 -17.16
C GLY A 174 -4.56 19.56 -17.04
N GLN A 175 -5.49 20.25 -16.37
CA GLN A 175 -5.45 21.71 -16.18
C GLN A 175 -4.19 22.14 -15.41
N GLY A 176 -3.76 21.38 -14.40
CA GLY A 176 -2.53 21.66 -13.63
C GLY A 176 -1.26 21.59 -14.48
N GLY A 177 -1.12 20.55 -15.32
CA GLY A 177 -0.03 20.43 -16.27
C GLY A 177 -0.07 21.54 -17.34
N ALA A 178 -1.26 21.90 -17.82
CA ALA A 178 -1.44 23.01 -18.76
C ALA A 178 -1.05 24.36 -18.13
N LEU A 179 -1.39 24.61 -16.86
CA LEU A 179 -0.99 25.81 -16.11
C LEU A 179 0.52 25.83 -15.87
N GLN A 180 1.13 24.70 -15.52
CA GLN A 180 2.57 24.61 -15.32
C GLN A 180 3.34 24.83 -16.63
N ALA A 181 2.85 24.26 -17.75
CA ALA A 181 3.40 24.49 -19.08
C ALA A 181 3.21 25.94 -19.55
N ALA A 182 2.04 26.56 -19.30
CA ALA A 182 1.77 27.95 -19.62
C ALA A 182 2.67 28.91 -18.82
N SER A 183 2.85 28.63 -17.52
CA SER A 183 3.77 29.33 -16.64
C SER A 183 5.21 29.23 -17.12
N ALA A 184 5.67 28.02 -17.47
CA ALA A 184 7.01 27.79 -18.02
C ALA A 184 7.22 28.46 -19.39
N ALA A 185 6.19 28.53 -20.22
CA ALA A 185 6.23 29.16 -21.54
C ALA A 185 6.01 30.69 -21.51
N GLY A 186 5.71 31.28 -20.35
CA GLY A 186 5.48 32.73 -20.19
C GLY A 186 4.29 33.28 -20.97
N LYS A 187 3.35 32.44 -21.41
CA LYS A 187 2.15 32.89 -22.14
C LYS A 187 1.04 33.24 -21.15
N PRO A 188 0.50 34.48 -21.14
CA PRO A 188 -0.63 34.82 -20.29
C PRO A 188 -1.87 34.02 -20.67
N PHE A 189 -2.64 33.59 -19.68
CA PHE A 189 -3.85 32.78 -19.87
C PHE A 189 -5.02 33.56 -20.48
N ALA A 190 -4.89 34.89 -20.56
CA ALA A 190 -5.85 35.78 -21.19
C ALA A 190 -5.22 36.38 -22.45
N GLU A 191 -5.84 36.09 -23.60
CA GLU A 191 -5.63 36.88 -24.80
C GLU A 191 -6.22 38.27 -24.53
N TYR A 192 -5.38 39.31 -24.63
CA TYR A 192 -5.88 40.68 -24.62
C TYR A 192 -6.72 40.85 -25.90
N CYS A 193 -8.05 40.94 -25.75
CA CYS A 193 -8.93 41.29 -26.87
C CYS A 193 -8.72 42.77 -27.18
N PRO A 194 -8.10 43.16 -28.31
CA PRO A 194 -7.61 44.52 -28.51
C PRO A 194 -8.68 45.52 -28.96
N TYR A 195 -9.98 45.21 -28.79
CA TYR A 195 -11.07 46.08 -29.20
C TYR A 195 -12.20 46.08 -28.16
N SER A 196 -12.13 47.03 -27.24
CA SER A 196 -13.26 47.57 -26.47
C SER A 196 -13.24 49.09 -26.59
#